data_AF-A0A653THG5-F1
#
_entry.id   AF-A0A653THG5-F1
#
_cell.length_a   1.000
_cell.length_b   1.000
_cell.length_c   1.000
_cell.angle_alpha   90.00
_cell.angle_beta   90.00
_cell.angle_gamma   90.00
#
_symmetry.space_group_name_H-M   'P 1'
#
loop_
_entity.id
_entity.type
_entity.pdbx_description
1 polymer ?
#
loop_
_entity_poly.entity_id
_entity_poly.type
_entity_poly.pdbx_seq_one_letter_code
_entity_poly.pdbx_strand_id
1 'polypeptide(L)'
;MEQLSVFWENTDLKHEFDQWIDEYISNETWHLEKDTDLTYLVHGNGVYAKAVTSISQSEGMLSQYLAHMLPRLVPDVVAVHPVHPWFILRTVSGHPLRDVPDQEQYEVALREYAKLQQRMSGETEQLLKMGVPDRRPSILREEIESTFVEMSLNLERVQREEVLALKPELLSMCDELESGIPMSLDHGDLHGGNIFWEPESNQPVILDWGDATITHPFFSMRVFWNILFDLLPEEDDTLWIEKIHELRKVYLKEWRDVAPTEILERHMKIAEELGCVYRAISWHTYVTAHRRDKKDSSDKPAQWLKLLLEYRKLQRDTY
;
A
#
# COMPACT_ATOMS: atom_id res chain seq x y z
N MET A 1 -12.84 -12.03 19.24
CA MET A 1 -11.62 -11.98 18.41
C MET A 1 -10.77 -13.16 18.81
N GLU A 2 -10.82 -14.23 18.04
CA GLU A 2 -9.77 -15.26 18.11
C GLU A 2 -8.44 -14.55 17.85
N GLN A 3 -7.43 -14.81 18.68
CA GLN A 3 -6.06 -14.42 18.35
C GLN A 3 -5.79 -14.96 16.94
N LEU A 4 -5.30 -14.11 16.04
CA LEU A 4 -4.71 -14.60 14.80
C LEU A 4 -3.60 -15.57 15.20
N SER A 5 -3.87 -16.86 15.08
CA SER A 5 -2.84 -17.86 15.26
C SER A 5 -1.86 -17.64 14.12
N VAL A 6 -0.65 -17.19 14.46
CA VAL A 6 0.46 -17.12 13.52
C VAL A 6 0.75 -18.55 13.09
N PHE A 7 0.23 -18.96 11.94
CA PHE A 7 0.11 -20.39 11.62
C PHE A 7 1.47 -21.09 11.52
N TRP A 8 2.54 -20.39 11.14
CA TRP A 8 3.91 -20.92 11.10
C TRP A 8 4.57 -21.09 12.48
N GLU A 9 3.89 -20.70 13.58
CA GLU A 9 4.28 -21.12 14.93
C GLU A 9 3.76 -22.51 15.30
N ASN A 10 2.74 -22.98 14.59
CA ASN A 10 2.31 -24.36 14.67
C ASN A 10 3.24 -25.19 13.79
N THR A 11 4.04 -26.04 14.42
CA THR A 11 5.01 -26.92 13.74
C THR A 11 4.35 -27.79 12.66
N ASP A 12 3.11 -28.23 12.87
CA ASP A 12 2.39 -29.06 11.90
C ASP A 12 2.03 -28.26 10.65
N LEU A 13 1.49 -27.05 10.81
CA LEU A 13 1.13 -26.18 9.67
C LEU A 13 2.37 -25.64 8.94
N LYS A 14 3.47 -25.39 9.66
CA LYS A 14 4.75 -25.07 9.05
C LYS A 14 5.28 -26.25 8.23
N HIS A 15 5.16 -27.47 8.76
CA HIS A 15 5.54 -28.67 8.02
C HIS A 15 4.65 -28.90 6.79
N GLU A 16 3.34 -28.64 6.89
CA GLU A 16 2.42 -28.69 5.74
C GLU A 16 2.78 -27.64 4.67
N PHE A 17 3.15 -26.42 5.09
CA PHE A 17 3.65 -25.39 4.17
C PHE A 17 4.94 -25.85 3.46
N ASP A 18 5.91 -26.39 4.20
CA ASP A 18 7.16 -26.92 3.65
C ASP A 18 6.90 -28.09 2.67
N GLN A 19 6.01 -29.02 3.02
CA GLN A 19 5.59 -30.09 2.11
C GLN A 19 4.96 -29.54 0.83
N TRP A 20 4.08 -28.55 0.96
CA TRP A 20 3.37 -27.97 -0.18
C TRP A 20 4.34 -27.25 -1.14
N ILE A 21 5.31 -26.47 -0.64
CA ILE A 21 6.26 -25.77 -1.52
C ILE A 21 7.21 -26.74 -2.24
N ASP A 22 7.57 -27.86 -1.60
CA ASP A 22 8.42 -28.92 -2.16
C ASP A 22 7.74 -29.67 -3.33
N GLU A 23 6.40 -29.67 -3.41
CA GLU A 23 5.65 -30.21 -4.56
C GLU A 23 5.89 -29.41 -5.86
N TYR A 24 6.17 -28.11 -5.73
CA TYR A 24 6.39 -27.23 -6.89
C TYR A 24 7.87 -27.10 -7.24
N ILE A 25 8.75 -27.19 -6.24
CA ILE A 25 10.20 -27.04 -6.43
C ILE A 25 10.93 -28.11 -5.64
N SER A 26 11.23 -29.21 -6.32
CA SER A 26 11.86 -30.37 -5.69
C SER A 26 13.34 -30.15 -5.39
N ASN A 27 13.80 -30.69 -4.25
CA ASN A 27 15.21 -30.76 -3.82
C ASN A 27 15.89 -29.40 -3.55
N GLU A 28 15.13 -28.41 -3.10
CA GLU A 28 15.67 -27.08 -2.76
C GLU A 28 15.97 -26.93 -1.26
N THR A 29 16.97 -26.11 -0.93
CA THR A 29 17.15 -25.62 0.44
C THR A 29 16.47 -24.27 0.56
N TRP A 30 15.40 -24.21 1.36
CA TRP A 30 14.67 -22.96 1.61
C TRP A 30 15.43 -22.06 2.58
N HIS A 31 15.58 -20.80 2.21
CA HIS A 31 16.21 -19.76 3.02
C HIS A 31 15.16 -18.82 3.58
N LEU A 32 15.25 -18.51 4.87
CA LEU A 32 14.31 -17.61 5.54
C LEU A 32 14.59 -16.16 5.18
N GLU A 33 13.59 -15.48 4.63
CA GLU A 33 13.61 -14.04 4.33
C GLU A 33 12.89 -13.25 5.43
N LYS A 34 11.69 -13.70 5.84
CA LYS A 34 10.86 -12.99 6.81
C LYS A 34 10.14 -13.98 7.72
N ASP A 35 10.21 -13.75 9.02
CA ASP A 35 9.44 -14.46 10.05
C ASP A 35 8.86 -13.42 11.01
N THR A 36 7.65 -12.95 10.72
CA THR A 36 6.92 -12.00 11.58
C THR A 36 5.64 -12.63 12.09
N ASP A 37 4.87 -11.87 12.87
CA ASP A 37 3.50 -12.22 13.28
C ASP A 37 2.46 -12.03 12.16
N LEU A 38 2.86 -11.55 10.98
CA LEU A 38 1.97 -11.26 9.84
C LEU A 38 2.36 -12.00 8.56
N THR A 39 3.64 -12.33 8.38
CA THR A 39 4.17 -12.96 7.17
C THR A 39 5.27 -13.95 7.51
N TYR A 40 5.23 -15.12 6.87
CA TYR A 40 6.35 -16.03 6.72
C TYR A 40 6.76 -16.08 5.26
N LEU A 41 8.03 -15.81 4.97
CA LEU A 41 8.56 -15.72 3.62
C LEU A 41 9.87 -16.48 3.55
N VAL A 42 9.94 -17.44 2.64
CA VAL A 42 11.15 -18.17 2.31
C VAL A 42 11.46 -18.03 0.83
N HIS A 43 12.72 -18.20 0.46
CA HIS A 43 13.13 -18.18 -0.94
C HIS A 43 14.05 -19.36 -1.27
N GLY A 44 14.02 -19.77 -2.53
CA GLY A 44 14.76 -20.93 -3.04
C GLY A 44 14.61 -21.01 -4.56
N ASN A 45 15.64 -21.48 -5.27
CA ASN A 45 15.67 -21.70 -6.72
C ASN A 45 14.86 -20.71 -7.60
N GLY A 46 15.05 -19.40 -7.40
CA GLY A 46 14.38 -18.37 -8.20
C GLY A 46 12.88 -18.19 -7.93
N VAL A 47 12.41 -18.58 -6.75
CA VAL A 47 11.07 -18.23 -6.24
C VAL A 47 11.12 -17.73 -4.81
N TYR A 48 10.00 -17.11 -4.42
CA TYR A 48 9.62 -16.84 -3.05
C TYR A 48 8.33 -17.58 -2.72
N ALA A 49 8.29 -18.28 -1.58
CA ALA A 49 7.06 -18.83 -1.04
C ALA A 49 6.63 -18.03 0.20
N LYS A 50 5.40 -17.52 0.16
CA LYS A 50 4.86 -16.62 1.18
C LYS A 50 3.63 -17.25 1.81
N ALA A 51 3.56 -17.21 3.13
CA ALA A 51 2.38 -17.47 3.92
C ALA A 51 2.01 -16.19 4.69
N VAL A 52 0.73 -15.83 4.68
CA VAL A 52 0.22 -14.63 5.36
C VAL A 52 -0.89 -14.97 6.33
N THR A 53 -1.17 -14.06 7.27
CA THR A 53 -2.33 -14.19 8.15
C THR A 53 -3.63 -13.79 7.44
N SER A 54 -4.77 -13.89 8.14
CA SER A 54 -6.07 -13.53 7.55
C SER A 54 -6.19 -12.05 7.16
N ILE A 55 -5.31 -11.18 7.67
CA ILE A 55 -5.29 -9.74 7.32
C ILE A 55 -5.01 -9.55 5.83
N SER A 56 -4.12 -10.37 5.25
CA SER A 56 -3.71 -10.30 3.85
C SER A 56 -4.12 -11.55 3.08
N GLN A 57 -5.16 -12.26 3.52
CA GLN A 57 -5.55 -13.55 2.92
C GLN A 57 -5.86 -13.48 1.42
N SER A 58 -6.30 -12.31 0.92
CA SER A 58 -6.58 -12.09 -0.50
C SER A 58 -5.32 -11.93 -1.34
N GLU A 59 -4.13 -11.73 -0.74
CA GLU A 59 -2.90 -11.35 -1.45
C GLU A 59 -2.51 -12.36 -2.53
N GLY A 60 -2.54 -13.66 -2.24
CA GLY A 60 -2.15 -14.69 -3.20
C GLY A 60 -3.08 -14.72 -4.42
N MET A 61 -4.40 -14.70 -4.20
CA MET A 61 -5.39 -14.67 -5.28
C MET A 61 -5.35 -13.35 -6.07
N LEU A 62 -5.18 -12.22 -5.38
CA LEU A 62 -5.03 -10.91 -6.01
C LEU A 62 -3.78 -10.87 -6.88
N SER A 63 -2.65 -11.34 -6.36
CA SER A 63 -1.38 -11.39 -7.09
C SER A 63 -1.50 -12.26 -8.34
N GLN A 64 -2.17 -13.41 -8.24
CA GLN A 64 -2.42 -14.28 -9.40
C GLN A 64 -3.32 -13.59 -10.44
N TYR A 65 -4.36 -12.89 -9.99
CA TYR A 65 -5.24 -12.13 -10.87
C TYR A 65 -4.49 -11.00 -11.60
N LEU A 66 -3.69 -10.23 -10.87
CA LEU A 66 -2.89 -9.15 -11.45
C LEU A 66 -1.85 -9.68 -12.42
N ALA A 67 -1.16 -10.78 -12.11
CA ALA A 67 -0.18 -11.39 -13.00
C ALA A 67 -0.79 -11.84 -14.33
N HIS A 68 -2.03 -12.35 -14.30
CA HIS A 68 -2.78 -12.68 -15.51
C HIS A 68 -3.16 -11.45 -16.34
N MET A 69 -3.62 -10.40 -15.67
CA MET A 69 -4.17 -9.21 -16.33
C MET A 69 -3.09 -8.22 -16.82
N LEU A 70 -1.96 -8.16 -16.11
CA LEU A 70 -0.90 -7.18 -16.27
C LEU A 70 0.47 -7.89 -16.21
N PRO A 71 0.75 -8.80 -17.16
CA PRO A 71 1.99 -9.57 -17.15
C PRO A 71 3.20 -8.63 -17.18
N ARG A 72 4.20 -8.95 -16.35
CA ARG A 72 5.45 -8.19 -16.13
C ARG A 72 5.34 -6.92 -15.29
N LEU A 73 4.14 -6.43 -14.94
CA LEU A 73 4.00 -5.29 -14.03
C LEU A 73 3.91 -5.72 -12.56
N VAL A 74 3.67 -7.01 -12.32
CA VAL A 74 3.68 -7.67 -11.01
C VAL A 74 4.41 -9.01 -11.13
N PRO A 75 4.86 -9.63 -10.02
CA PRO A 75 5.52 -10.94 -10.07
C PRO A 75 4.62 -12.02 -10.64
N ASP A 76 5.21 -12.94 -11.40
CA ASP A 76 4.51 -14.15 -11.84
C ASP A 76 4.17 -15.03 -10.64
N VAL A 77 2.94 -15.50 -10.57
CA VAL A 77 2.49 -16.44 -9.53
C VAL A 77 2.60 -17.87 -10.04
N VAL A 78 3.41 -18.68 -9.38
CA VAL A 78 3.59 -20.10 -9.67
C VAL A 78 2.41 -20.91 -9.16
N ALA A 79 1.99 -20.65 -7.92
CA ALA A 79 0.91 -21.37 -7.27
C ALA A 79 0.24 -20.52 -6.20
N VAL A 80 -1.06 -20.75 -5.99
CA VAL A 80 -1.81 -20.27 -4.83
C VAL A 80 -2.45 -21.50 -4.18
N HIS A 81 -2.27 -21.64 -2.88
CA HIS A 81 -2.82 -22.77 -2.14
C HIS A 81 -4.36 -22.64 -2.05
N PRO A 82 -5.14 -23.71 -2.26
CA PRO A 82 -6.59 -23.63 -2.39
C PRO A 82 -7.35 -23.36 -1.08
N VAL A 83 -6.73 -23.61 0.08
CA VAL A 83 -7.34 -23.46 1.40
C VAL A 83 -6.60 -22.43 2.27
N HIS A 84 -5.30 -22.64 2.49
CA HIS A 84 -4.45 -21.72 3.23
C HIS A 84 -4.03 -20.50 2.41
N PRO A 85 -3.79 -19.34 3.05
CA PRO A 85 -3.30 -18.11 2.41
C PRO A 85 -1.80 -18.20 2.10
N TRP A 86 -1.43 -19.19 1.30
CA TRP A 86 -0.07 -19.47 0.86
C TRP A 86 0.04 -19.32 -0.65
N PHE A 87 1.16 -18.81 -1.12
CA PHE A 87 1.40 -18.63 -2.55
C PHE A 87 2.90 -18.61 -2.85
N ILE A 88 3.23 -18.96 -4.11
CA ILE A 88 4.60 -18.99 -4.61
C ILE A 88 4.71 -17.99 -5.76
N LEU A 89 5.68 -17.08 -5.67
CA LEU A 89 5.99 -16.07 -6.67
C LEU A 89 7.33 -16.38 -7.33
N ARG A 90 7.48 -16.11 -8.62
CA ARG A 90 8.82 -16.09 -9.23
C ARG A 90 9.63 -14.92 -8.68
N THR A 91 10.93 -15.13 -8.50
CA THR A 91 11.87 -14.06 -8.20
C THR A 91 11.85 -13.02 -9.32
N VAL A 92 11.87 -11.76 -8.91
CA VAL A 92 12.01 -10.61 -9.80
C VAL A 92 13.48 -10.21 -9.85
N SER A 93 14.03 -10.07 -11.06
CA SER A 93 15.37 -9.52 -11.28
C SER A 93 15.39 -8.01 -11.03
N GLY A 94 16.57 -7.48 -10.75
CA GLY A 94 16.77 -6.03 -10.61
C GLY A 94 16.91 -5.60 -9.16
N HIS A 95 16.49 -4.37 -8.86
CA HIS A 95 16.69 -3.71 -7.57
C HIS A 95 15.48 -2.87 -7.17
N PRO A 96 15.23 -2.69 -5.85
CA PRO A 96 14.24 -1.74 -5.38
C PRO A 96 14.59 -0.31 -5.79
N LEU A 97 13.57 0.47 -6.17
CA LEU A 97 13.72 1.88 -6.52
C LEU A 97 14.39 2.72 -5.41
N ARG A 98 14.11 2.42 -4.14
CA ARG A 98 14.74 3.12 -3.00
C ARG A 98 16.26 2.91 -2.90
N ASP A 99 16.76 1.78 -3.41
CA ASP A 99 18.17 1.40 -3.26
C ASP A 99 19.04 2.08 -4.34
N VAL A 100 18.45 2.37 -5.51
CA VAL A 100 19.09 3.12 -6.60
C VAL A 100 18.10 4.17 -7.13
N PRO A 101 17.99 5.33 -6.45
CA PRO A 101 17.02 6.34 -6.82
C PRO A 101 17.31 6.93 -8.20
N ASP A 102 16.32 6.90 -9.08
CA ASP A 102 16.39 7.45 -10.43
C ASP A 102 15.05 8.10 -10.81
N GLN A 103 15.10 9.37 -11.20
CA GLN A 103 13.88 10.12 -11.48
C GLN A 103 13.10 9.55 -12.66
N GLU A 104 13.77 9.11 -13.73
CA GLU A 104 13.08 8.57 -14.91
C GLU A 104 12.36 7.27 -14.55
N GLN A 105 12.99 6.40 -13.76
CA GLN A 105 12.36 5.17 -13.27
C GLN A 105 11.14 5.45 -12.38
N TYR A 106 11.21 6.46 -11.51
CA TYR A 106 10.08 6.87 -10.67
C TYR A 106 8.91 7.40 -11.52
N GLU A 107 9.21 8.20 -12.54
CA GLU A 107 8.19 8.67 -13.47
C GLU A 107 7.53 7.54 -14.27
N VAL A 108 8.30 6.54 -14.72
CA VAL A 108 7.76 5.35 -15.39
C VAL A 108 6.89 4.55 -14.42
N ALA A 109 7.35 4.33 -13.18
CA ALA A 109 6.59 3.64 -12.14
C ALA A 109 5.23 4.30 -11.87
N LEU A 110 5.19 5.63 -11.76
CA LEU A 110 3.95 6.38 -11.59
C LEU A 110 2.99 6.21 -12.77
N ARG A 111 3.50 6.24 -14.00
CA ARG A 111 2.66 6.06 -15.20
C ARG A 111 2.08 4.65 -15.26
N GLU A 112 2.90 3.63 -15.04
CA GLU A 112 2.44 2.24 -15.10
C GLU A 112 1.49 1.92 -13.93
N TYR A 113 1.73 2.46 -12.74
CA TYR A 113 0.80 2.32 -11.62
C TYR A 113 -0.56 3.02 -11.91
N ALA A 114 -0.56 4.23 -12.46
CA ALA A 114 -1.80 4.91 -12.85
C ALA A 114 -2.61 4.12 -13.89
N LYS A 115 -1.93 3.50 -14.87
CA LYS A 115 -2.58 2.63 -15.87
C LYS A 115 -3.14 1.35 -15.25
N LEU A 116 -2.41 0.74 -14.32
CA LEU A 116 -2.89 -0.40 -13.54
C LEU A 116 -4.18 -0.04 -12.81
N GLN A 117 -4.20 1.09 -12.13
CA GLN A 117 -5.38 1.53 -11.38
C GLN A 117 -6.58 1.80 -12.30
N GLN A 118 -6.38 2.51 -13.42
CA GLN A 118 -7.44 2.70 -14.42
C GLN A 118 -7.99 1.38 -14.95
N ARG A 119 -7.11 0.38 -15.18
CA ARG A 119 -7.55 -0.95 -15.59
C ARG A 119 -8.38 -1.63 -14.50
N MET A 120 -7.98 -1.49 -13.24
CA MET A 120 -8.66 -2.08 -12.09
C MET A 120 -9.97 -1.38 -11.69
N SER A 121 -10.19 -0.14 -12.12
CA SER A 121 -11.48 0.54 -11.91
C SER A 121 -12.68 -0.23 -12.48
N GLY A 122 -12.48 -0.95 -13.59
CA GLY A 122 -13.51 -1.81 -14.19
C GLY A 122 -13.68 -3.18 -13.50
N GLU A 123 -12.79 -3.53 -12.57
CA GLU A 123 -12.69 -4.87 -11.97
C GLU A 123 -13.05 -4.88 -10.47
N THR A 124 -13.42 -3.73 -9.90
CA THR A 124 -13.63 -3.56 -8.44
C THR A 124 -14.58 -4.60 -7.84
N GLU A 125 -15.72 -4.87 -8.47
CA GLU A 125 -16.68 -5.88 -8.00
C GLU A 125 -16.13 -7.31 -8.05
N GLN A 126 -15.25 -7.61 -9.00
CA GLN A 126 -14.56 -8.90 -9.08
C GLN A 126 -13.50 -9.00 -7.98
N LEU A 127 -12.73 -7.94 -7.74
CA LEU A 127 -11.72 -7.87 -6.69
C LEU A 127 -12.34 -8.02 -5.29
N LEU A 128 -13.48 -7.37 -5.03
CA LEU A 128 -14.23 -7.53 -3.77
C LEU A 128 -14.69 -8.99 -3.56
N LYS A 129 -15.17 -9.67 -4.62
CA LYS A 129 -15.56 -11.08 -4.54
C LYS A 129 -14.38 -12.01 -4.23
N MET A 130 -13.16 -11.61 -4.60
CA MET A 130 -11.92 -12.34 -4.23
C MET A 130 -11.46 -12.04 -2.80
N GLY A 131 -12.17 -11.17 -2.07
CA GLY A 131 -11.87 -10.84 -0.69
C GLY A 131 -10.89 -9.68 -0.50
N VAL A 132 -10.58 -8.91 -1.57
CA VAL A 132 -9.86 -7.64 -1.42
C VAL A 132 -10.72 -6.72 -0.53
N PRO A 133 -10.18 -6.13 0.55
CA PRO A 133 -10.98 -5.30 1.45
C PRO A 133 -11.59 -4.07 0.77
N ASP A 134 -12.85 -3.76 1.10
CA ASP A 134 -13.51 -2.52 0.70
C ASP A 134 -13.15 -1.41 1.69
N ARG A 135 -12.51 -0.36 1.20
CA ARG A 135 -12.18 0.85 1.97
C ARG A 135 -12.51 2.11 1.19
N ARG A 136 -13.59 2.07 0.40
CA ARG A 136 -14.12 3.25 -0.32
C ARG A 136 -14.34 4.44 0.64
N PRO A 137 -14.35 5.70 0.14
CA PRO A 137 -14.37 6.88 1.01
C PRO A 137 -15.52 6.91 2.05
N SER A 138 -16.68 6.33 1.75
CA SER A 138 -17.79 6.14 2.68
C SER A 138 -17.44 5.24 3.87
N ILE A 139 -16.68 4.17 3.65
CA ILE A 139 -16.14 3.32 4.74
C ILE A 139 -15.08 4.10 5.52
N LEU A 140 -14.16 4.79 4.84
CA LEU A 140 -13.15 5.63 5.50
C LEU A 140 -13.81 6.69 6.41
N ARG A 141 -14.92 7.28 5.95
CA ARG A 141 -15.72 8.23 6.72
C ARG A 141 -16.21 7.61 8.03
N GLU A 142 -16.77 6.40 8.00
CA GLU A 142 -17.21 5.66 9.19
C GLU A 142 -16.05 5.30 10.12
N GLU A 143 -14.89 4.92 9.56
CA GLU A 143 -13.66 4.64 10.31
C GLU A 143 -13.15 5.88 11.04
N ILE A 144 -13.17 7.06 10.39
CA ILE A 144 -12.85 8.35 11.03
C ILE A 144 -13.88 8.68 12.12
N GLU A 145 -15.16 8.40 11.89
CA GLU A 145 -16.16 8.65 12.94
C GLU A 145 -15.90 7.86 14.21
N SER A 146 -15.49 6.60 14.06
CA SER A 146 -15.34 5.62 15.16
C SER A 146 -13.97 5.62 15.83
N THR A 147 -12.86 5.79 15.10
CA THR A 147 -11.50 5.52 15.62
C THR A 147 -10.64 6.77 15.83
N PHE A 148 -11.05 7.94 15.31
CA PHE A 148 -10.19 9.12 15.21
C PHE A 148 -9.65 9.63 16.56
N VAL A 149 -10.44 9.50 17.63
CA VAL A 149 -9.98 9.84 18.99
C VAL A 149 -8.89 8.88 19.46
N GLU A 150 -9.08 7.58 19.27
CA GLU A 150 -8.15 6.54 19.75
C GLU A 150 -6.79 6.63 19.06
N MET A 151 -6.78 6.86 17.75
CA MET A 151 -5.55 7.02 16.96
C MET A 151 -4.71 8.22 17.39
N SER A 152 -5.37 9.26 17.94
CA SER A 152 -4.72 10.50 18.38
C SER A 152 -4.11 10.41 19.79
N LEU A 153 -4.29 9.30 20.51
CA LEU A 153 -3.93 9.18 21.93
C LEU A 153 -2.43 9.22 22.22
N ASN A 154 -1.59 9.00 21.21
CA ASN A 154 -0.12 9.08 21.33
C ASN A 154 0.45 10.43 20.84
N LEU A 155 -0.39 11.37 20.41
CA LEU A 155 0.02 12.76 20.13
C LEU A 155 0.15 13.59 21.41
N GLU A 156 0.99 14.62 21.36
CA GLU A 156 1.02 15.67 22.37
C GLU A 156 -0.33 16.39 22.45
N ARG A 157 -0.67 16.97 23.62
CA ARG A 157 -2.00 17.57 23.85
C ARG A 157 -2.39 18.59 22.79
N VAL A 158 -1.48 19.49 22.43
CA VAL A 158 -1.74 20.56 21.44
C VAL A 158 -1.99 19.96 20.05
N GLN A 159 -1.12 19.05 19.62
CA GLN A 159 -1.28 18.35 18.33
C GLN A 159 -2.57 17.54 18.28
N ARG A 160 -2.96 16.90 19.39
CA ARG A 160 -4.22 16.16 19.48
C ARG A 160 -5.43 17.06 19.31
N GLU A 161 -5.45 18.20 20.00
CA GLU A 161 -6.53 19.19 19.89
C GLU A 161 -6.64 19.70 18.44
N GLU A 162 -5.51 20.01 17.79
CA GLU A 162 -5.46 20.43 16.40
C GLU A 162 -5.99 19.36 15.43
N VAL A 163 -5.52 18.11 15.54
CA VAL A 163 -5.97 17.01 14.69
C VAL A 163 -7.47 16.74 14.86
N LEU A 164 -7.95 16.69 16.10
CA LEU A 164 -9.37 16.41 16.38
C LEU A 164 -10.29 17.52 15.84
N ALA A 165 -9.82 18.77 15.81
CA ALA A 165 -10.56 19.88 15.22
C ALA A 165 -10.76 19.74 13.71
N LEU A 166 -9.93 18.96 13.01
CA LEU A 166 -10.06 18.70 11.57
C LEU A 166 -11.17 17.71 11.23
N LYS A 167 -11.74 16.98 12.21
CA LYS A 167 -12.70 15.89 11.95
C LYS A 167 -13.84 16.28 10.98
N PRO A 168 -14.56 17.41 11.16
CA PRO A 168 -15.65 17.78 10.24
C PRO A 168 -15.18 17.99 8.80
N GLU A 169 -14.00 18.58 8.62
CA GLU A 169 -13.39 18.82 7.31
C GLU A 169 -13.01 17.48 6.65
N LEU A 170 -12.40 16.57 7.40
CA LEU A 170 -12.00 15.24 6.91
C LEU A 170 -13.21 14.40 6.48
N LEU A 171 -14.33 14.49 7.19
CA LEU A 171 -15.57 13.81 6.78
C LEU A 171 -16.14 14.39 5.48
N SER A 172 -16.14 15.72 5.34
CA SER A 172 -16.55 16.38 4.10
C SER A 172 -15.64 16.03 2.92
N MET A 173 -14.34 15.85 3.16
CA MET A 173 -13.39 15.40 2.15
C MET A 173 -13.70 13.97 1.70
N CYS A 174 -14.10 13.08 2.61
CA CYS A 174 -14.52 11.73 2.25
C CYS A 174 -15.76 11.75 1.36
N ASP A 175 -16.76 12.56 1.72
CA ASP A 175 -17.99 12.73 0.93
C ASP A 175 -17.69 13.25 -0.49
N GLU A 176 -16.69 14.13 -0.65
CA GLU A 176 -16.27 14.66 -1.96
C GLU A 176 -15.62 13.58 -2.85
N LEU A 177 -14.82 12.67 -2.26
CA LEU A 177 -14.14 11.61 -3.00
C LEU A 177 -15.04 10.45 -3.46
N GLU A 178 -16.32 10.40 -3.04
CA GLU A 178 -17.27 9.34 -3.42
C GLU A 178 -17.62 9.34 -4.92
N SER A 179 -17.34 10.42 -5.65
CA SER A 179 -17.71 10.56 -7.06
C SER A 179 -16.66 11.32 -7.86
N GLY A 180 -16.82 11.46 -9.18
CA GLY A 180 -15.90 12.22 -10.03
C GLY A 180 -14.72 11.42 -10.59
N ILE A 181 -14.16 10.49 -9.80
CA ILE A 181 -13.14 9.52 -10.26
C ILE A 181 -13.60 8.11 -9.85
N PRO A 182 -13.58 7.12 -10.76
CA PRO A 182 -13.92 5.74 -10.41
C PRO A 182 -13.01 5.18 -9.31
N MET A 183 -13.61 4.46 -8.35
CA MET A 183 -12.85 3.66 -7.38
C MET A 183 -11.97 2.63 -8.11
N SER A 184 -10.89 2.24 -7.46
CA SER A 184 -9.87 1.36 -8.04
C SER A 184 -9.24 0.49 -6.96
N LEU A 185 -8.40 -0.45 -7.39
CA LEU A 185 -7.37 -1.03 -6.53
C LEU A 185 -6.37 0.06 -6.10
N ASP A 186 -6.10 0.10 -4.81
CA ASP A 186 -5.02 0.85 -4.17
C ASP A 186 -4.05 -0.14 -3.52
N HIS A 187 -2.75 0.09 -3.64
CA HIS A 187 -1.71 -0.78 -3.09
C HIS A 187 -1.63 -0.69 -1.56
N GLY A 188 -1.94 0.47 -0.97
CA GLY A 188 -1.88 0.71 0.47
C GLY A 188 -0.48 0.96 1.05
N ASP A 189 0.59 0.51 0.38
CA ASP A 189 1.98 0.60 0.86
C ASP A 189 3.00 0.77 -0.28
N LEU A 190 2.70 1.63 -1.25
CA LEU A 190 3.50 1.85 -2.46
C LEU A 190 4.76 2.71 -2.18
N HIS A 191 5.72 2.18 -1.44
CA HIS A 191 7.03 2.80 -1.22
C HIS A 191 8.11 2.21 -2.15
N GLY A 192 9.29 2.84 -2.24
CA GLY A 192 10.35 2.46 -3.19
C GLY A 192 10.99 1.09 -2.93
N GLY A 193 10.60 0.40 -1.86
CA GLY A 193 10.98 -0.98 -1.58
C GLY A 193 10.05 -2.01 -2.23
N ASN A 194 8.80 -1.61 -2.52
CA ASN A 194 7.78 -2.45 -3.15
C ASN A 194 7.69 -2.21 -4.67
N ILE A 195 8.62 -1.45 -5.23
CA ILE A 195 8.75 -1.26 -6.68
C ILE A 195 10.17 -1.62 -7.06
N PHE A 196 10.32 -2.66 -7.88
CA PHE A 196 11.59 -3.06 -8.44
C PHE A 196 11.74 -2.49 -9.85
N TRP A 197 12.95 -2.10 -10.22
CA TRP A 197 13.30 -1.85 -11.61
C TRP A 197 13.89 -3.09 -12.24
N GLU A 198 13.20 -3.66 -13.23
CA GLU A 198 13.63 -4.85 -13.96
C GLU A 198 14.48 -4.41 -15.17
N PRO A 199 15.80 -4.70 -15.18
CA PRO A 199 16.71 -4.09 -16.15
C PRO A 199 16.58 -4.62 -17.58
N GLU A 200 16.09 -5.86 -17.78
CA GLU A 200 16.01 -6.45 -19.13
C GLU A 200 14.84 -5.87 -19.94
N SER A 201 13.70 -5.68 -19.29
CA SER A 201 12.49 -5.07 -19.85
C SER A 201 12.46 -3.56 -19.70
N ASN A 202 13.30 -3.00 -18.81
CA ASN A 202 13.32 -1.58 -18.47
C ASN A 202 11.94 -1.10 -18.01
N GLN A 203 11.34 -1.87 -17.10
CA GLN A 203 9.99 -1.65 -16.55
C GLN A 203 9.98 -1.82 -15.03
N PRO A 204 9.04 -1.15 -14.34
CA PRO A 204 8.78 -1.40 -12.94
C PRO A 204 8.05 -2.73 -12.74
N VAL A 205 8.33 -3.40 -11.62
CA VAL A 205 7.57 -4.54 -11.12
C VAL A 205 7.10 -4.23 -9.71
N ILE A 206 5.79 -4.20 -9.49
CA ILE A 206 5.15 -3.79 -8.24
C ILE A 206 4.88 -5.04 -7.39
N LEU A 207 5.48 -5.06 -6.21
CA LEU A 207 5.52 -6.19 -5.28
C LEU A 207 4.58 -5.97 -4.10
N ASP A 208 4.36 -7.03 -3.31
CA ASP A 208 3.72 -6.99 -1.99
C ASP A 208 2.33 -6.32 -1.94
N TRP A 209 1.32 -7.03 -2.45
CA TRP A 209 -0.07 -6.58 -2.48
C TRP A 209 -0.84 -6.89 -1.18
N GLY A 210 -0.13 -7.12 -0.06
CA GLY A 210 -0.73 -7.52 1.21
C GLY A 210 -1.61 -6.45 1.87
N ASP A 211 -1.36 -5.17 1.58
CA ASP A 211 -2.10 -3.99 2.07
C ASP A 211 -3.15 -3.50 1.05
N ALA A 212 -3.36 -4.23 -0.05
CA ALA A 212 -4.16 -3.77 -1.16
C ALA A 212 -5.66 -3.73 -0.83
N THR A 213 -6.35 -2.68 -1.32
CA THR A 213 -7.74 -2.37 -0.96
C THR A 213 -8.49 -1.78 -2.16
N ILE A 214 -9.82 -1.84 -2.14
CA ILE A 214 -10.67 -1.12 -3.09
C ILE A 214 -11.04 0.23 -2.49
N THR A 215 -10.57 1.31 -3.10
CA THR A 215 -10.77 2.68 -2.59
C THR A 215 -10.52 3.74 -3.68
N HIS A 216 -10.40 5.01 -3.30
CA HIS A 216 -10.04 6.09 -4.21
C HIS A 216 -8.58 5.90 -4.70
N PRO A 217 -8.31 5.93 -6.02
CA PRO A 217 -7.00 5.53 -6.58
C PRO A 217 -5.81 6.36 -6.08
N PHE A 218 -6.05 7.58 -5.60
CA PHE A 218 -4.96 8.51 -5.29
C PHE A 218 -4.36 8.32 -3.88
N PHE A 219 -4.90 7.44 -3.03
CA PHE A 219 -4.40 7.31 -1.65
C PHE A 219 -2.95 6.81 -1.55
N SER A 220 -2.53 5.85 -2.38
CA SER A 220 -1.13 5.38 -2.43
C SER A 220 -0.13 6.48 -2.78
N MET A 221 -0.57 7.58 -3.41
CA MET A 221 0.35 8.68 -3.73
C MET A 221 0.93 9.33 -2.48
N ARG A 222 0.18 9.37 -1.37
CA ARG A 222 0.73 9.88 -0.10
C ARG A 222 1.92 9.05 0.40
N VAL A 223 1.89 7.73 0.22
CA VAL A 223 3.01 6.84 0.56
C VAL A 223 4.14 7.02 -0.44
N PHE A 224 3.84 7.05 -1.74
CA PHE A 224 4.82 7.24 -2.79
C PHE A 224 5.58 8.56 -2.63
N TRP A 225 4.91 9.66 -2.27
CA TRP A 225 5.57 10.95 -2.06
C TRP A 225 6.67 10.90 -1.00
N ASN A 226 6.57 10.05 0.02
CA ASN A 226 7.63 9.94 1.03
C ASN A 226 8.96 9.44 0.46
N ILE A 227 8.93 8.69 -0.64
CA ILE A 227 10.14 8.12 -1.26
C ILE A 227 10.90 9.17 -2.08
N LEU A 228 10.29 10.35 -2.34
CA LEU A 228 10.94 11.40 -3.13
C LEU A 228 12.11 12.04 -2.40
N PHE A 229 12.22 11.89 -1.07
CA PHE A 229 13.43 12.25 -0.33
C PHE A 229 14.66 11.48 -0.84
N ASP A 230 14.49 10.25 -1.34
CA ASP A 230 15.58 9.45 -1.90
C ASP A 230 16.20 10.08 -3.17
N LEU A 231 15.47 10.96 -3.86
CA LEU A 231 15.95 11.70 -5.03
C LEU A 231 16.68 13.01 -4.66
N LEU A 232 16.64 13.42 -3.40
CA LEU A 232 17.20 14.70 -2.97
C LEU A 232 18.64 14.53 -2.45
N PRO A 233 19.52 15.52 -2.68
CA PRO A 233 20.88 15.49 -2.15
C PRO A 233 20.93 15.64 -0.62
N GLU A 234 19.88 16.23 -0.03
CA GLU A 234 19.68 16.41 1.41
C GLU A 234 18.19 16.40 1.74
N GLU A 235 17.84 16.10 2.99
CA GLU A 235 16.46 16.14 3.48
C GLU A 235 16.01 17.61 3.62
N ASP A 236 15.40 18.13 2.55
CA ASP A 236 14.83 19.48 2.49
C ASP A 236 13.35 19.43 2.09
N ASP A 237 12.48 19.88 2.99
CA ASP A 237 11.03 19.86 2.82
C ASP A 237 10.55 20.72 1.64
N THR A 238 11.25 21.81 1.32
CA THR A 238 10.91 22.71 0.20
C THR A 238 11.20 22.01 -1.13
N LEU A 239 12.40 21.44 -1.28
CA LEU A 239 12.77 20.66 -2.46
C LEU A 239 11.88 19.43 -2.62
N TRP A 240 11.51 18.78 -1.52
CA TRP A 240 10.60 17.65 -1.50
C TRP A 240 9.22 18.02 -2.04
N ILE A 241 8.64 19.14 -1.59
CA ILE A 241 7.36 19.65 -2.12
C ILE A 241 7.48 19.98 -3.61
N GLU A 242 8.54 20.65 -4.04
CA GLU A 242 8.77 20.93 -5.46
C GLU A 242 8.80 19.64 -6.31
N LYS A 243 9.36 18.55 -5.75
CA LYS A 243 9.38 17.23 -6.39
C LYS A 243 8.01 16.57 -6.43
N ILE A 244 7.21 16.68 -5.37
CA ILE A 244 5.80 16.28 -5.41
C ILE A 244 5.06 17.05 -6.51
N HIS A 245 5.22 18.37 -6.60
CA HIS A 245 4.53 19.17 -7.63
C HIS A 245 4.88 18.75 -9.06
N GLU A 246 6.13 18.35 -9.29
CA GLU A 246 6.60 17.82 -10.57
C GLU A 246 5.97 16.46 -10.87
N LEU A 247 6.12 15.48 -9.97
CA LEU A 247 5.66 14.10 -10.20
C LEU A 247 4.14 13.94 -10.12
N ARG A 248 3.45 14.84 -9.40
CA ARG A 248 1.99 14.91 -9.44
C ARG A 248 1.48 15.13 -10.87
N LYS A 249 2.15 15.99 -11.65
CA LYS A 249 1.77 16.23 -13.06
C LYS A 249 1.96 14.97 -13.90
N VAL A 250 3.01 14.21 -13.63
CA VAL A 250 3.30 12.95 -14.34
C VAL A 250 2.19 11.94 -14.07
N TYR A 251 1.83 11.72 -12.80
CA TYR A 251 0.79 10.77 -12.43
C TYR A 251 -0.60 11.23 -12.93
N LEU A 252 -0.99 12.49 -12.70
CA LEU A 252 -2.32 12.99 -13.09
C LEU A 252 -2.52 13.05 -14.61
N LYS A 253 -1.45 13.18 -15.40
CA LYS A 253 -1.53 13.14 -16.86
C LYS A 253 -2.18 11.85 -17.37
N GLU A 254 -1.92 10.72 -16.72
CA GLU A 254 -2.51 9.43 -17.11
C GLU A 254 -4.02 9.38 -16.85
N TRP A 255 -4.56 10.23 -15.96
CA TRP A 255 -5.98 10.27 -15.60
C TRP A 255 -6.80 11.31 -16.38
N ARG A 256 -6.17 12.09 -17.28
CA ARG A 256 -6.80 13.22 -17.98
C ARG A 256 -8.03 12.85 -18.83
N ASP A 257 -8.10 11.60 -19.29
CA ASP A 257 -9.20 11.09 -20.10
C ASP A 257 -10.36 10.54 -19.23
N VAL A 258 -10.15 10.47 -17.91
CA VAL A 258 -11.13 9.99 -16.92
C VAL A 258 -11.94 11.14 -16.32
N ALA A 259 -11.30 12.26 -15.99
CA ALA A 259 -11.97 13.42 -15.39
C ALA A 259 -11.29 14.75 -15.78
N PRO A 260 -12.01 15.90 -15.70
CA PRO A 260 -11.43 17.21 -15.93
C PRO A 260 -10.25 17.51 -14.99
N THR A 261 -9.27 18.27 -15.46
CA THR A 261 -8.06 18.63 -14.70
C THR A 261 -8.38 19.20 -13.32
N GLU A 262 -9.42 20.03 -13.20
CA GLU A 262 -9.82 20.65 -11.93
C GLU A 262 -10.27 19.60 -10.90
N ILE A 263 -10.97 18.55 -11.35
CA ILE A 263 -11.39 17.43 -10.50
C ILE A 263 -10.17 16.59 -10.11
N LEU A 264 -9.29 16.27 -11.06
CA LEU A 264 -8.07 15.50 -10.81
C LEU A 264 -7.17 16.17 -9.77
N GLU A 265 -6.91 17.47 -9.95
CA GLU A 265 -6.09 18.25 -9.02
C GLU A 265 -6.75 18.39 -7.64
N ARG A 266 -8.07 18.60 -7.59
CA ARG A 266 -8.82 18.67 -6.34
C ARG A 266 -8.77 17.36 -5.57
N HIS A 267 -9.05 16.24 -6.25
CA HIS A 267 -9.03 14.90 -5.67
C HIS A 267 -7.64 14.52 -5.20
N MET A 268 -6.58 14.88 -5.94
CA MET A 268 -5.21 14.63 -5.51
C MET A 268 -4.87 15.35 -4.22
N LYS A 269 -5.20 16.64 -4.10
CA LYS A 269 -4.95 17.40 -2.87
C LYS A 269 -5.69 16.80 -1.68
N ILE A 270 -6.95 16.42 -1.88
CA ILE A 270 -7.72 15.75 -0.83
C ILE A 270 -7.09 14.41 -0.46
N ALA A 271 -6.70 13.60 -1.45
CA ALA A 271 -6.11 12.29 -1.22
C ALA A 271 -4.74 12.37 -0.53
N GLU A 272 -3.96 13.42 -0.74
CA GLU A 272 -2.70 13.65 -0.04
C GLU A 272 -2.91 13.92 1.46
N GLU A 273 -3.99 14.62 1.82
CA GLU A 273 -4.36 14.86 3.22
C GLU A 273 -5.03 13.64 3.86
N LEU A 274 -6.09 13.13 3.22
CA LEU A 274 -6.80 11.95 3.69
C LEU A 274 -5.92 10.71 3.68
N GLY A 275 -4.91 10.62 2.81
CA GLY A 275 -3.94 9.52 2.78
C GLY A 275 -3.17 9.36 4.10
N CYS A 276 -2.89 10.46 4.81
CA CYS A 276 -2.31 10.40 6.15
C CYS A 276 -3.27 9.73 7.14
N VAL A 277 -4.55 10.15 7.13
CA VAL A 277 -5.58 9.58 8.01
C VAL A 277 -5.87 8.12 7.64
N TYR A 278 -5.92 7.82 6.35
CA TYR A 278 -6.10 6.49 5.79
C TYR A 278 -5.02 5.52 6.28
N ARG A 279 -3.74 5.94 6.25
CA ARG A 279 -2.63 5.15 6.80
C ARG A 279 -2.65 5.08 8.32
N ALA A 280 -3.04 6.15 9.03
CA ALA A 280 -3.21 6.08 10.48
C ALA A 280 -4.24 5.01 10.88
N ILE A 281 -5.37 4.94 10.17
CA ILE A 281 -6.40 3.91 10.37
C ILE A 281 -5.89 2.52 9.97
N SER A 282 -5.17 2.43 8.86
CA SER A 282 -4.54 1.16 8.42
C SER A 282 -3.70 0.57 9.54
N TRP A 283 -2.83 1.38 10.14
CA TRP A 283 -2.04 0.99 11.30
C TRP A 283 -2.91 0.66 12.51
N HIS A 284 -3.83 1.53 12.92
CA HIS A 284 -4.64 1.33 14.14
C HIS A 284 -5.53 0.08 14.08
N THR A 285 -6.34 -0.01 13.03
CA THR A 285 -7.42 -0.99 12.91
C THR A 285 -6.95 -2.30 12.32
N TYR A 286 -6.07 -2.26 11.31
CA TYR A 286 -5.76 -3.43 10.50
C TYR A 286 -4.41 -4.05 10.85
N VAL A 287 -3.39 -3.26 11.20
CA VAL A 287 -2.07 -3.79 11.52
C VAL A 287 -1.87 -3.96 13.02
N THR A 288 -1.81 -2.87 13.79
CA THR A 288 -1.51 -2.85 15.23
C THR A 288 -2.52 -3.66 16.06
N ALA A 289 -3.80 -3.66 15.69
CA ALA A 289 -4.82 -4.46 16.37
C ALA A 289 -4.49 -5.96 16.39
N HIS A 290 -3.73 -6.41 15.40
CA HIS A 290 -3.43 -7.80 15.07
C HIS A 290 -1.98 -8.20 15.32
N ARG A 291 -1.11 -7.24 15.67
CA ARG A 291 0.26 -7.51 16.12
C ARG A 291 0.24 -8.26 17.45
N ARG A 292 1.22 -9.13 17.64
CA ARG A 292 1.45 -9.81 18.92
C ARG A 292 1.86 -8.84 20.01
N ASP A 293 2.89 -8.03 19.73
CA ASP A 293 3.26 -6.89 20.56
C ASP A 293 2.78 -5.61 19.89
N LYS A 294 1.69 -5.05 20.43
CA LYS A 294 1.12 -3.79 19.92
C LYS A 294 2.07 -2.62 20.10
N LYS A 295 3.05 -2.69 21.02
CA LYS A 295 4.02 -1.62 21.26
C LYS A 295 4.93 -1.37 20.06
N ASP A 296 5.19 -2.37 19.23
CA ASP A 296 6.03 -2.25 18.04
C ASP A 296 5.47 -1.27 16.99
N SER A 297 4.17 -0.96 17.07
CA SER A 297 3.48 -0.14 16.08
C SER A 297 2.48 0.84 16.69
N SER A 298 2.45 1.00 18.01
CA SER A 298 1.45 1.83 18.69
C SER A 298 1.63 3.32 18.40
N ASP A 299 2.83 3.75 18.02
CA ASP A 299 3.16 5.11 17.62
C ASP A 299 2.81 5.41 16.16
N LYS A 300 2.63 4.39 15.31
CA LYS A 300 2.40 4.55 13.86
C LYS A 300 1.18 5.39 13.51
N PRO A 301 0.00 5.21 14.14
CA PRO A 301 -1.13 6.08 13.86
C PRO A 301 -0.82 7.56 14.16
N ALA A 302 -0.17 7.84 15.29
CA ALA A 302 0.20 9.20 15.68
C ALA A 302 1.27 9.81 14.74
N GLN A 303 2.22 9.01 14.24
CA GLN A 303 3.20 9.46 13.24
C GLN A 303 2.50 9.99 11.98
N TRP A 304 1.52 9.27 11.45
CA TRP A 304 0.77 9.71 10.27
C TRP A 304 -0.12 10.93 10.54
N LEU A 305 -0.73 11.03 11.72
CA LEU A 305 -1.50 12.21 12.10
C LEU A 305 -0.60 13.45 12.30
N LYS A 306 0.64 13.27 12.78
CA LYS A 306 1.63 14.36 12.85
C LYS A 306 2.03 14.81 11.44
N LEU A 307 2.25 13.87 10.53
CA LEU A 307 2.56 14.17 9.13
C LEU A 307 1.43 14.95 8.45
N LEU A 308 0.16 14.70 8.79
CA LEU A 308 -0.96 15.53 8.33
C LEU A 308 -0.80 17.00 8.76
N LEU A 309 -0.47 17.25 10.03
CA LEU A 309 -0.29 18.63 10.53
C LEU A 309 0.92 19.30 9.86
N GLU A 310 2.03 18.58 9.73
CA GLU A 310 3.26 19.06 9.10
C GLU A 310 3.02 19.39 7.62
N TYR A 311 2.33 18.51 6.90
CA TYR A 311 1.99 18.71 5.51
C TYR A 311 1.08 19.94 5.30
N ARG A 312 0.03 20.10 6.13
CA ARG A 312 -0.84 21.29 6.05
C ARG A 312 -0.10 22.57 6.42
N LYS A 313 0.87 22.50 7.34
CA LYS A 313 1.74 23.65 7.66
C LYS A 313 2.61 24.02 6.46
N LEU A 314 3.28 23.03 5.88
CA LEU A 314 4.17 23.22 4.74
C LEU A 314 3.45 23.80 3.52
N GLN A 315 2.23 23.32 3.24
CA GLN A 315 1.39 23.89 2.19
C GLN A 315 1.05 25.38 2.42
N ARG A 316 0.78 25.80 3.67
CA ARG A 316 0.52 27.21 4.02
C ARG A 316 1.76 28.10 3.97
N ASP A 317 2.93 27.52 4.22
CA ASP A 317 4.18 28.28 4.22
C ASP A 317 4.73 28.45 2.79
N THR A 318 4.33 27.56 1.87
CA THR A 318 4.75 27.57 0.45
C THR A 318 3.77 28.34 -0.46
N TYR A 319 2.50 28.51 -0.06
CA TYR A 319 1.42 29.12 -0.85
C TYR A 319 0.57 30.11 -0.04
#